data_AF-A0ABD4WS29-F1
#
_entry.id   AF-A0ABD4WS29-F1
#
_cell.length_a   1.000
_cell.length_b   1.000
_cell.length_c   1.000
_cell.angle_alpha   90.00
_cell.angle_beta   90.00
_cell.angle_gamma   90.00
#
_symmetry.space_group_name_H-M   'P 1'
#
loop_
_entity.id
_entity.type
_entity.pdbx_description
1 polymer ?
#
loop_
_entity_poly.entity_id
_entity_poly.type
_entity_poly.pdbx_seq_one_letter_code
_entity_poly.pdbx_strand_id
1 'polypeptide(L)'
;MSITVHATQWIHFQIKLHNLHSKTRSLKDQKLELPLPEFHQNLIIFTSAAHHGLTFGYQAIQWDTPYTSCPIYIEHQSIPWSTLEQRSHKHITEHITAIFLETMFYRQSQFKQCQFCFEFIIPESLFDHTTCQNCASRHFGVVY
;
A
#
# COMPACT_ATOMS: atom_id res chain seq x y z
N MET A 1 -14.05 10.26 10.32
CA MET A 1 -13.45 9.05 10.93
C MET A 1 -11.99 9.05 10.54
N SER A 2 -11.03 8.84 11.45
CA SER A 2 -9.61 8.87 11.09
C SER A 2 -9.27 7.70 10.16
N ILE A 3 -8.43 7.94 9.15
CA ILE A 3 -7.98 6.92 8.19
C ILE A 3 -7.37 5.69 8.87
N THR A 4 -6.66 5.90 9.98
CA THR A 4 -6.09 4.81 10.80
C THR A 4 -7.16 3.93 11.41
N VAL A 5 -8.29 4.52 11.84
CA VAL A 5 -9.43 3.77 12.39
C VAL A 5 -10.06 2.91 11.30
N HIS A 6 -10.24 3.48 10.11
CA HIS A 6 -10.77 2.76 8.96
C HIS A 6 -9.87 1.58 8.55
N ALA A 7 -8.57 1.84 8.39
CA ALA A 7 -7.57 0.82 8.05
C ALA A 7 -7.50 -0.30 9.10
N THR A 8 -7.55 0.06 10.39
CA THR A 8 -7.57 -0.91 11.50
C THR A 8 -8.82 -1.79 11.46
N GLN A 9 -9.99 -1.19 11.27
CA GLN A 9 -11.25 -1.94 11.17
C GLN A 9 -11.25 -2.88 9.96
N TRP A 10 -10.73 -2.40 8.83
CA TRP A 10 -10.61 -3.19 7.61
C TRP A 10 -9.68 -4.40 7.83
N ILE A 11 -8.46 -4.22 8.34
CA ILE A 11 -7.54 -5.36 8.52
C ILE A 11 -8.05 -6.34 9.57
N HIS A 12 -8.68 -5.87 10.66
CA HIS A 12 -9.33 -6.73 11.63
C HIS A 12 -10.45 -7.59 11.00
N PHE A 13 -11.23 -7.00 10.09
CA PHE A 13 -12.25 -7.74 9.34
C PHE A 13 -11.60 -8.80 8.44
N GLN A 14 -10.54 -8.45 7.69
CA GLN A 14 -9.84 -9.40 6.83
C GLN A 14 -9.20 -10.55 7.59
N ILE A 15 -8.58 -10.28 8.76
CA ILE A 15 -8.00 -11.32 9.62
C ILE A 15 -9.04 -12.38 9.98
N LYS A 16 -10.28 -11.96 10.29
CA LYS A 16 -11.39 -12.85 10.63
C LYS A 16 -11.94 -13.58 9.41
N LEU A 17 -12.23 -12.84 8.35
CA LEU A 17 -12.87 -13.38 7.14
C LEU A 17 -11.97 -14.40 6.43
N HIS A 18 -10.69 -14.06 6.27
CA HIS A 18 -9.73 -14.87 5.50
C HIS A 18 -8.78 -15.69 6.37
N ASN A 19 -8.98 -15.74 7.69
CA ASN A 19 -8.12 -16.49 8.63
C ASN A 19 -6.63 -16.20 8.41
N LEU A 20 -6.25 -14.93 8.25
CA LEU A 20 -4.87 -14.51 7.89
C LEU A 20 -3.79 -14.94 8.89
N HIS A 21 -4.19 -15.40 10.08
CA HIS A 21 -3.32 -15.95 11.11
C HIS A 21 -3.00 -17.45 10.93
N SER A 22 -3.61 -18.14 9.95
CA SER A 22 -3.51 -19.59 9.78
C SER A 22 -2.97 -19.96 8.40
N LYS A 23 -1.83 -20.67 8.37
CA LYS A 23 -1.23 -21.14 7.12
C LYS A 23 -2.17 -22.04 6.30
N THR A 24 -2.97 -22.88 6.96
CA THR A 24 -3.82 -23.89 6.33
C THR A 24 -5.20 -23.37 5.94
N ARG A 25 -5.71 -22.36 6.66
CA ARG A 25 -7.06 -21.80 6.42
C ARG A 25 -7.05 -20.54 5.56
N SER A 26 -5.92 -19.84 5.47
CA SER A 26 -5.80 -18.65 4.63
C SER A 26 -5.90 -19.01 3.15
N LEU A 27 -6.68 -18.23 2.38
CA LEU A 27 -6.67 -18.34 0.93
C LEU A 27 -5.35 -17.78 0.38
N LYS A 28 -4.57 -18.63 -0.29
CA LYS A 28 -3.24 -18.27 -0.78
C LYS A 28 -3.33 -17.40 -2.02
N ASP A 29 -2.33 -16.52 -2.14
CA ASP A 29 -2.04 -15.70 -3.32
C ASP A 29 -3.17 -14.74 -3.74
N GLN A 30 -4.20 -14.57 -2.90
CA GLN A 30 -5.22 -13.54 -3.03
C GLN A 30 -4.71 -12.25 -2.38
N LYS A 31 -4.56 -11.20 -3.19
CA LYS A 31 -4.34 -9.85 -2.68
C LYS A 31 -5.66 -9.27 -2.17
N LEU A 32 -5.68 -8.91 -0.89
CA LEU A 32 -6.77 -8.17 -0.26
C LEU A 32 -6.38 -6.70 -0.26
N GLU A 33 -7.18 -5.86 -0.90
CA GLU A 33 -6.83 -4.47 -1.18
C GLU A 33 -7.70 -3.50 -0.39
N LEU A 34 -7.05 -2.48 0.17
CA LEU A 34 -7.69 -1.33 0.78
C LEU A 34 -7.39 -0.08 -0.06
N PRO A 35 -8.33 0.36 -0.91
CA PRO A 35 -8.24 1.66 -1.55
C PRO A 35 -8.52 2.78 -0.53
N LEU A 36 -7.66 3.80 -0.53
CA LEU A 36 -7.74 4.99 0.33
C LEU A 36 -7.92 6.24 -0.56
N PRO A 37 -9.16 6.56 -0.96
CA PRO A 37 -9.47 7.63 -1.91
C PRO A 37 -9.29 9.04 -1.33
N GLU A 38 -9.12 9.15 -0.02
CA GLU A 38 -8.78 10.42 0.66
C GLU A 38 -7.41 10.96 0.22
N PHE A 39 -6.59 10.14 -0.45
CA PHE A 39 -5.38 10.58 -1.14
C PHE A 39 -5.65 10.79 -2.62
N HIS A 40 -5.27 11.95 -3.15
CA HIS A 40 -5.53 12.41 -4.53
C HIS A 40 -5.13 11.44 -5.66
N GLN A 41 -4.30 10.43 -5.36
CA GLN A 41 -3.87 9.42 -6.32
C GLN A 41 -4.21 7.98 -5.91
N ASN A 42 -5.26 7.80 -5.08
CA ASN A 42 -5.79 6.51 -4.63
C ASN A 42 -4.69 5.57 -4.10
N LEU A 43 -4.23 5.84 -2.88
CA LEU A 43 -3.31 4.93 -2.19
C LEU A 43 -3.99 3.57 -2.01
N ILE A 44 -3.38 2.49 -2.51
CA ILE A 44 -3.87 1.11 -2.30
C ILE A 44 -2.82 0.36 -1.49
N ILE A 45 -3.24 -0.12 -0.31
CA ILE A 45 -2.45 -1.02 0.55
C ILE A 45 -3.02 -2.42 0.39
N PHE A 46 -2.16 -3.42 0.32
CA PHE A 46 -2.59 -4.81 0.23
C PHE A 46 -1.96 -5.68 1.30
N THR A 47 -2.64 -6.79 1.59
CA THR A 47 -2.06 -7.95 2.26
C THR A 47 -2.40 -9.22 1.49
N SER A 48 -1.53 -10.22 1.52
CA SER A 48 -1.73 -11.50 0.85
C SER A 48 -1.13 -12.63 1.66
N ALA A 49 -1.83 -13.76 1.77
CA ALA A 49 -1.26 -14.97 2.32
C ALA A 49 -0.40 -15.66 1.25
N ALA A 50 0.92 -15.49 1.32
CA ALA A 50 1.87 -16.18 0.46
C ALA A 50 2.27 -17.55 1.03
N HIS A 51 3.05 -18.32 0.26
CA HIS A 51 3.59 -19.60 0.72
C HIS A 51 4.50 -19.46 1.95
N HIS A 52 5.29 -18.39 2.03
CA HIS A 52 6.27 -18.18 3.10
C HIS A 52 5.71 -17.46 4.33
N GLY A 53 4.60 -16.73 4.18
CA GLY A 53 4.03 -15.93 5.26
C GLY A 53 2.87 -15.06 4.80
N LEU A 54 2.47 -14.14 5.66
CA LEU A 54 1.58 -13.05 5.30
C LEU A 54 2.41 -11.88 4.79
N THR A 55 2.18 -11.43 3.56
CA THR A 55 2.87 -10.29 2.95
C THR A 55 2.00 -9.03 3.02
N PHE A 56 2.67 -7.89 3.06
CA PHE A 56 2.08 -6.56 3.10
C PHE A 56 2.81 -5.67 2.12
N GLY A 57 2.06 -4.84 1.41
CA GLY A 57 2.63 -3.98 0.41
C GLY A 57 1.65 -2.92 -0.06
N TYR A 58 2.01 -2.29 -1.16
CA TYR A 58 1.19 -1.25 -1.77
C TYR A 58 1.22 -1.35 -3.28
N GLN A 59 0.19 -0.76 -3.90
CA GLN A 59 0.19 -0.55 -5.34
C GLN A 59 1.04 0.68 -5.67
N ALA A 60 1.90 0.53 -6.66
CA ALA A 60 2.67 1.59 -7.29
C ALA A 60 2.34 1.63 -8.79
N ILE A 61 2.91 2.61 -9.48
CA ILE A 61 2.73 2.80 -10.92
C ILE A 61 4.08 2.57 -11.59
N GLN A 62 4.12 1.68 -12.57
CA GLN A 62 5.26 1.54 -13.47
C GLN A 62 4.91 2.18 -14.81
N TRP A 63 5.80 3.04 -15.31
CA TRP A 63 5.67 3.62 -16.65
C TRP A 63 6.47 2.77 -17.63
N ASP A 64 5.77 2.17 -18.59
CA ASP A 64 6.39 1.45 -19.70
C ASP A 64 6.75 2.40 -20.84
N THR A 65 5.90 3.42 -21.02
CA THR A 65 6.16 4.60 -21.84
C THR A 65 5.65 5.82 -21.07
N PRO A 66 5.95 7.04 -21.49
CA PRO A 66 5.43 8.22 -20.82
C PRO A 66 3.90 8.41 -20.93
N TYR A 67 3.23 7.62 -21.79
CA TYR A 67 1.78 7.62 -21.97
C TYR A 67 1.10 6.36 -21.45
N THR A 68 1.87 5.32 -21.15
CA THR A 68 1.36 4.01 -20.76
C THR A 68 1.94 3.64 -19.41
N SER A 69 1.06 3.59 -18.42
CA SER A 69 1.39 3.16 -17.07
C SER A 69 0.60 1.91 -16.69
N CYS A 70 1.25 1.01 -15.96
CA CYS A 70 0.64 -0.19 -15.43
C CYS A 70 0.73 -0.20 -13.90
N PRO A 71 -0.33 -0.65 -13.20
CA PRO A 71 -0.24 -0.85 -11.75
C PRO A 71 0.68 -2.04 -11.44
N ILE A 72 1.57 -1.86 -10.47
CA ILE A 72 2.43 -2.92 -9.94
C ILE A 72 2.26 -3.03 -8.43
N TYR A 73 2.52 -4.21 -7.88
CA TYR A 73 2.44 -4.47 -6.45
C TYR A 73 3.84 -4.62 -5.86
N ILE A 74 4.18 -3.75 -4.91
CA ILE A 74 5.47 -3.77 -4.24
C ILE A 74 5.27 -4.34 -2.84
N GLU A 75 5.90 -5.48 -2.57
CA GLU A 75 5.98 -6.03 -1.21
C GLU A 75 6.91 -5.17 -0.36
N HIS A 76 6.45 -4.83 0.85
CA HIS A 76 7.19 -4.00 1.81
C HIS A 76 7.68 -4.83 2.99
N GLN A 77 6.80 -5.64 3.58
CA GLN A 77 7.07 -6.43 4.76
C GLN A 77 6.35 -7.79 4.69
N SER A 78 6.86 -8.77 5.44
CA SER A 78 6.21 -10.07 5.60
C SER A 78 6.36 -10.64 7.00
N ILE A 79 5.39 -11.44 7.41
CA ILE A 79 5.40 -12.19 8.67
C ILE A 79 5.44 -13.68 8.33
N PRO A 80 6.50 -14.42 8.70
CA PRO A 80 6.58 -15.85 8.47
C PRO A 80 5.45 -16.61 9.17
N TRP A 81 4.96 -17.69 8.54
CA TRP A 81 3.92 -18.54 9.16
C TRP A 81 4.32 -19.07 10.54
N SER A 82 5.59 -19.42 10.72
CA SER A 82 6.13 -19.88 12.02
C SER A 82 5.95 -18.83 13.12
N THR A 83 6.00 -17.54 12.79
CA THR A 83 5.79 -16.44 13.74
C THR A 83 4.29 -16.27 14.07
N LEU A 84 3.43 -16.47 13.07
CA LEU A 84 1.98 -16.39 13.24
C LEU A 84 1.43 -17.57 14.04
N GLU A 85 1.97 -18.78 13.89
CA GLU A 85 1.45 -19.98 14.57
C GLU A 85 1.85 -20.10 16.05
N GLN A 86 2.89 -19.40 16.49
CA GLN A 86 3.45 -19.50 17.85
C GLN A 86 2.81 -18.55 18.87
N ARG A 87 1.96 -17.62 18.43
CA ARG A 87 1.43 -16.53 19.29
C ARG A 87 -0.05 -16.71 19.59
N SER A 88 -0.52 -16.07 20.67
CA SER A 88 -1.97 -15.98 20.93
C SER A 88 -2.66 -15.15 19.84
N HIS A 89 -3.92 -15.45 19.55
CA HIS A 89 -4.72 -14.74 18.54
C HIS A 89 -4.75 -13.21 18.71
N LYS A 90 -4.80 -12.71 19.96
CA LYS A 90 -4.75 -11.28 20.26
C LYS A 90 -3.43 -10.64 19.79
N HIS A 91 -2.30 -11.18 20.24
CA HIS A 91 -0.97 -10.69 19.83
C HIS A 91 -0.73 -10.78 18.32
N ILE A 92 -1.26 -11.81 17.64
CA ILE A 92 -1.17 -11.93 16.18
C ILE A 92 -1.94 -10.80 15.51
N THR A 93 -3.17 -10.54 15.97
CA THR A 93 -4.03 -9.49 15.41
C THR A 93 -3.36 -8.12 15.55
N GLU A 94 -2.80 -7.82 16.71
CA GLU A 94 -2.06 -6.58 16.97
C GLU A 94 -0.82 -6.49 16.06
N HIS A 95 -0.07 -7.58 15.88
CA HIS A 95 1.14 -7.59 15.05
C HIS A 95 0.84 -7.40 13.55
N ILE A 96 -0.16 -8.11 13.02
CA ILE A 96 -0.65 -7.94 11.63
C ILE A 96 -1.10 -6.50 11.41
N THR A 97 -1.85 -5.95 12.36
CA THR A 97 -2.38 -4.58 12.27
C THR A 97 -1.26 -3.54 12.28
N ALA A 98 -0.28 -3.70 13.17
CA ALA A 98 0.88 -2.81 13.24
C ALA A 98 1.64 -2.76 11.90
N ILE A 99 1.97 -3.92 11.33
CA ILE A 99 2.68 -4.02 10.04
C ILE A 99 1.87 -3.44 8.87
N PHE A 100 0.55 -3.69 8.87
CA PHE A 100 -0.34 -3.10 7.86
C PHE A 100 -0.35 -1.56 7.93
N LEU A 101 -0.46 -1.00 9.13
CA LEU A 101 -0.44 0.45 9.34
C LEU A 101 0.94 1.06 9.04
N GLU A 102 2.02 0.39 9.44
CA GLU A 102 3.38 0.79 9.09
C GLU A 102 3.58 0.84 7.57
N THR A 103 3.09 -0.17 6.84
CA THR A 103 3.15 -0.19 5.37
C THR A 103 2.35 0.96 4.76
N MET A 104 1.16 1.26 5.32
CA MET A 104 0.35 2.41 4.90
C MET A 104 1.09 3.73 5.11
N PHE A 105 1.63 3.97 6.31
CA PHE A 105 2.33 5.21 6.63
C PHE A 105 3.65 5.34 5.86
N TYR A 106 4.38 4.24 5.67
CA TYR A 106 5.56 4.21 4.83
C TYR A 106 5.23 4.70 3.43
N ARG A 107 4.23 4.10 2.77
CA ARG A 107 3.86 4.51 1.42
C ARG A 107 3.35 5.95 1.37
N GLN A 108 2.53 6.37 2.33
CA GLN A 108 2.05 7.75 2.43
C GLN A 108 3.21 8.76 2.56
N SER A 109 4.26 8.43 3.32
CA SER A 109 5.41 9.32 3.55
C SER A 109 6.25 9.60 2.29
N GLN A 110 6.11 8.76 1.27
CA GLN A 110 6.81 8.92 0.01
C GLN A 110 6.17 9.99 -0.88
N PHE A 111 4.90 10.34 -0.64
CA PHE A 111 4.22 11.37 -1.42
C PHE A 111 4.92 12.72 -1.21
N LYS A 112 5.10 13.47 -2.30
CA LYS A 112 5.70 14.80 -2.26
C LYS A 112 4.70 15.84 -2.76
N GLN A 113 4.76 17.01 -2.15
CA GLN A 113 3.94 18.13 -2.58
C GLN A 113 4.55 18.76 -3.84
N CYS A 114 3.74 18.95 -4.87
CA CYS A 114 4.14 19.67 -6.07
C CYS A 114 4.31 21.17 -5.79
N GLN A 115 5.41 21.79 -6.21
CA GLN A 115 5.68 23.22 -5.99
C GLN A 115 4.73 24.17 -6.74
N PHE A 116 4.04 23.69 -7.79
CA PHE A 116 3.15 24.54 -8.61
C PHE A 116 1.66 24.33 -8.29
N CYS A 117 1.21 23.07 -8.19
CA CYS A 117 -0.20 22.77 -7.93
C CYS A 117 -0.50 22.43 -6.47
N PHE A 118 0.53 22.31 -5.62
CA PHE A 118 0.41 22.01 -4.18
C PHE A 118 -0.28 20.68 -3.82
N GLU A 119 -0.57 19.85 -4.83
CA GLU A 119 -1.08 18.49 -4.68
C GLU A 119 -0.01 17.54 -4.16
N PHE A 120 -0.41 16.52 -3.39
CA PHE A 120 0.45 15.41 -2.99
C PHE A 120 0.50 14.35 -4.09
N ILE A 121 1.71 14.07 -4.57
CA ILE A 121 1.97 13.25 -5.76
C ILE A 121 2.78 12.04 -5.35
N ILE A 122 2.41 10.86 -5.87
CA ILE A 122 3.20 9.65 -5.69
C ILE A 122 4.56 9.81 -6.38
N PRO A 123 5.64 9.20 -5.84
CA PRO A 123 6.97 9.27 -6.42
C PRO A 123 7.01 8.95 -7.91
N GLU A 124 6.21 8.00 -8.35
CA GLU A 124 6.20 7.50 -9.73
C GLU A 124 5.57 8.48 -10.72
N SER A 125 4.83 9.50 -10.25
CA SER A 125 4.22 10.55 -11.09
C SER A 125 4.92 11.91 -10.94
N LEU A 126 6.07 11.93 -10.27
CA LEU A 126 6.95 13.10 -10.21
C LEU A 126 7.84 13.17 -11.46
N PHE A 127 8.02 14.39 -11.97
CA PHE A 127 9.04 14.69 -12.97
C PHE A 127 10.42 14.88 -12.31
N ASP A 128 10.44 15.61 -11.18
CA ASP A 128 11.62 15.85 -10.35
C ASP A 128 11.23 15.78 -8.86
N HIS A 129 12.13 16.11 -7.94
CA HIS A 129 11.89 16.04 -6.50
C HIS A 129 10.68 16.84 -5.97
N THR A 130 10.20 17.83 -6.73
CA THR A 130 9.20 18.82 -6.31
C THR A 130 8.14 19.12 -7.36
N THR A 131 8.23 18.58 -8.58
CA THR A 131 7.33 18.90 -9.69
C THR A 131 6.60 17.66 -10.19
N CYS A 132 5.28 17.72 -10.30
CA CYS A 132 4.49 16.65 -10.93
C CYS A 132 4.61 16.70 -12.47
N GLN A 133 4.42 15.56 -13.14
CA GLN A 133 4.51 15.47 -14.60
C GLN A 133 3.63 16.49 -15.34
N ASN A 134 2.38 16.69 -14.90
CA ASN A 134 1.45 17.67 -15.49
C ASN A 134 1.97 19.12 -15.38
N CYS A 135 2.53 19.49 -14.22
CA CYS A 135 3.08 20.82 -14.02
C CYS A 135 4.39 21.01 -14.81
N ALA A 136 5.20 19.96 -14.95
CA ALA A 136 6.40 20.01 -15.79
C ALA A 136 6.05 20.28 -17.26
N SER A 137 5.02 19.64 -17.81
CA SER A 137 4.54 19.94 -19.17
C SER A 137 4.06 21.39 -19.30
N ARG A 138 3.32 21.90 -18.31
CA ARG A 138 2.76 23.25 -18.35
C ARG A 138 3.80 24.36 -18.18
N HIS A 139 4.76 24.18 -17.27
CA HIS A 139 5.70 25.23 -16.87
C HIS A 139 7.07 25.12 -17.53
N PHE A 140 7.51 23.92 -17.89
CA PHE A 140 8.82 23.66 -18.50
C PHE A 140 8.74 23.17 -19.95
N GLY A 141 7.53 22.96 -20.49
CA GLY A 141 7.34 22.48 -21.86
C GLY A 141 7.79 21.02 -22.06
N VAL A 142 7.84 20.22 -20.99
CA VAL A 142 8.19 18.80 -21.07
C VAL A 142 7.12 18.04 -21.87
N VAL A 143 7.56 17.35 -22.91
CA VAL A 143 6.73 16.45 -23.73
C VAL A 143 7.15 15.03 -23.42
N TYR A 144 6.15 14.22 -23.08
CA TYR A 144 6.27 12.80 -22.75
C TYR A 144 6.17 11.96 -24.03
#